data_AF-A0A2J8I7C7-F1
#
_entry.id   AF-A0A2J8I7C7-F1
#
_cell.length_a   1.000
_cell.length_b   1.000
_cell.length_c   1.000
_cell.angle_alpha   90.00
_cell.angle_beta   90.00
_cell.angle_gamma   90.00
#
_symmetry.space_group_name_H-M   'P 1'
#
loop_
_entity.id
_entity.type
_entity.pdbx_description
1 polymer ?
#
loop_
_entity_poly.entity_id
_entity_poly.type
_entity_poly.pdbx_seq_one_letter_code
_entity_poly.pdbx_strand_id
1 'polypeptide(L)' 'MIERVEDFYADIAVAFHWPPSEIDALSYDDLLLFRELARQRTQQEESD' A
#
# COMPACT_ATOMS: atom_id res chain seq x y z
N MET A 1 -4.81 -2.76 18.51
CA MET A 1 -5.01 -3.63 17.33
C MET A 1 -3.64 -3.88 16.75
N ILE A 2 -3.22 -5.14 16.57
CA ILE A 2 -1.94 -5.44 15.91
C ILE A 2 -2.24 -5.37 14.41
N GLU A 3 -1.85 -4.27 13.75
CA GLU A 3 -1.91 -4.18 12.29
C GLU A 3 -1.04 -5.28 11.71
N ARG A 4 -1.62 -6.18 10.90
CA ARG A 4 -0.85 -7.25 10.29
C ARG A 4 -0.20 -6.74 9.02
N VAL A 5 0.92 -7.37 8.66
CA VAL A 5 1.55 -7.18 7.36
C VAL A 5 0.54 -7.39 6.23
N GLU A 6 -0.37 -8.36 6.38
CA GLU A 6 -1.46 -8.64 5.44
C GLU A 6 -2.39 -7.43 5.19
N ASP A 7 -2.65 -6.60 6.20
CA ASP A 7 -3.48 -5.38 6.06
C ASP A 7 -2.74 -4.34 5.18
N PHE A 8 -1.42 -4.20 5.35
CA PHE A 8 -0.62 -3.32 4.51
C PHE A 8 -0.58 -3.80 3.05
N TYR A 9 -0.54 -5.12 2.82
CA TYR A 9 -0.59 -5.68 1.47
C TYR A 9 -1.93 -5.39 0.80
N ALA A 10 -3.05 -5.45 1.54
CA ALA A 10 -4.37 -5.14 1.01
C ALA A 10 -4.49 -3.67 0.61
N ASP A 11 -4.01 -2.74 1.44
CA ASP A 11 -4.02 -1.30 1.14
C ASP A 11 -3.20 -0.98 -0.12
N ILE A 12 -1.99 -1.54 -0.22
CA ILE A 12 -1.12 -1.34 -1.38
C ILE A 12 -1.72 -1.99 -2.63
N ALA A 13 -2.25 -3.20 -2.53
CA ALA A 13 -2.89 -3.89 -3.65
C ALA A 13 -4.11 -3.13 -4.18
N VAL A 14 -4.92 -2.53 -3.30
CA VAL A 14 -6.08 -1.72 -3.70
C VAL A 14 -5.66 -0.40 -4.34
N ALA A 15 -4.67 0.30 -3.77
CA ALA A 15 -4.23 1.60 -4.28
C ALA A 15 -3.41 1.50 -5.58
N PHE A 16 -2.61 0.44 -5.75
CA PHE A 16 -1.72 0.27 -6.90
C PHE A 16 -2.18 -0.80 -7.90
N HIS A 17 -3.24 -1.55 -7.59
CA HIS A 17 -3.70 -2.72 -8.36
C HIS A 17 -2.61 -3.79 -8.55
N TRP A 18 -1.65 -3.86 -7.63
CA TRP A 18 -0.56 -4.81 -7.70
C TRP A 18 -0.93 -6.17 -7.10
N PRO A 19 -0.52 -7.28 -7.73
CA PRO A 19 -0.69 -8.60 -7.17
C PRO A 19 0.18 -8.78 -5.91
N PRO A 20 -0.28 -9.57 -4.92
CA PRO A 20 0.47 -9.81 -3.69
C PRO A 20 1.85 -10.42 -3.93
N SER A 21 2.07 -11.12 -5.05
CA SER A 21 3.40 -11.63 -5.45
C SER A 21 4.41 -10.53 -5.80
N GLU A 22 3.96 -9.40 -6.37
CA GLU A 22 4.84 -8.24 -6.61
C GLU A 22 5.09 -7.49 -5.30
N ILE A 23 4.08 -7.39 -4.44
CA ILE A 23 4.18 -6.77 -3.12
C ILE A 23 5.13 -7.57 -2.21
N ASP A 24 5.08 -8.90 -2.28
CA ASP A 24 5.97 -9.80 -1.52
C ASP A 24 7.42 -9.79 -2.03
N ALA A 25 7.63 -9.39 -3.29
CA ALA A 25 8.96 -9.17 -3.84
C ALA A 25 9.59 -7.85 -3.37
N LEU A 26 8.82 -6.95 -2.76
CA LEU A 26 9.29 -5.67 -2.23
C LEU A 26 9.85 -5.83 -0.81
N SER A 27 10.85 -5.03 -0.47
CA SER A 27 11.39 -5.01 0.89
C SER A 27 10.42 -4.34 1.86
N TYR A 28 10.56 -4.60 3.16
CA TYR A 28 9.70 -3.98 4.19
C TYR A 28 9.71 -2.44 4.13
N ASP A 29 10.87 -1.83 3.84
CA ASP A 29 10.98 -0.39 3.61
C ASP A 29 10.19 0.10 2.39
N ASP A 30 10.19 -0.69 1.31
CA ASP A 30 9.42 -0.38 0.10
C ASP A 30 7.92 -0.46 0.41
N LEU A 31 7.46 -1.46 1.17
CA LEU A 31 6.06 -1.57 1.61
C LEU A 31 5.61 -0.32 2.38
N LEU A 32 6.44 0.18 3.29
CA LEU A 32 6.17 1.41 4.03
C LEU A 32 6.08 2.63 3.11
N LEU A 33 6.98 2.73 2.12
CA LEU A 33 6.98 3.81 1.13
C LEU A 33 5.72 3.77 0.24
N PHE A 34 5.36 2.60 -0.25
CA PHE A 34 4.17 2.42 -1.10
C PHE A 34 2.88 2.64 -0.32
N ARG A 35 2.82 2.25 0.96
CA ARG A 35 1.69 2.59 1.84
C ARG A 35 1.50 4.11 1.96
N GLU A 36 2.59 4.86 2.15
CA GLU A 36 2.52 6.32 2.25
C GLU A 36 2.10 6.96 0.92
N LEU A 37 2.63 6.46 -0.21
CA LEU A 37 2.22 6.91 -1.55
C LEU A 37 0.75 6.59 -1.86
N ALA A 38 0.26 5.41 -1.46
CA ALA A 38 -1.16 5.04 -1.56
C ALA A 38 -2.01 6.09 -0.84
N ARG A 39 -1.65 6.40 0.41
CA ARG A 39 -2.36 7.36 1.24
C ARG A 39 -2.37 8.78 0.64
N GLN A 40 -1.24 9.20 0.07
CA GLN A 40 -1.14 10.51 -0.60
C GLN A 40 -2.01 10.58 -1.85
N ARG A 41 -2.09 9.48 -2.63
CA ARG A 41 -2.95 9.42 -3.83
C ARG A 41 -4.43 9.48 -3.48
N THR A 42 -4.88 8.67 -2.52
CA THR A 42 -6.29 8.69 -2.09
C THR A 42 -6.70 10.08 -1.61
N GLN A 43 -5.82 10.75 -0.85
CA GLN A 43 -6.04 12.11 -0.38
C GLN A 43 -6.04 13.17 -1.50
N GLN A 44 -5.27 12.97 -2.58
CA GLN A 44 -5.30 13.85 -3.75
C GLN A 44 -6.55 13.66 -4.61
N GLU A 45 -7.01 12.41 -4.79
CA GLU A 45 -8.21 12.12 -5.61
C GLU A 45 -9.51 12.66 -4.98
N GLU A 46 -9.58 12.82 -3.66
CA GLU A 46 -10.75 13.39 -2.96
C GLU A 46 -10.82 14.93 -3.03
N SER A 47 -9.80 15.61 -3.58
CA SER A 47 -9.70 17.08 -3.51
C SER A 47 -9.97 17.83 -4.82
N ASP A 48 -10.44 17.15 -5.88
CA ASP A 48 -10.82 17.75 -7.17
C ASP A 48 -12.35 17.80 -7.39
#